data_AF-E2SQ67-F1
#
_entry.id   AF-E2SQ67-F1
#
_cell.length_a   1.000
_cell.length_b   1.000
_cell.length_c   1.000
_cell.angle_alpha   90.00
_cell.angle_beta   90.00
_cell.angle_gamma   90.00
#
_symmetry.space_group_name_H-M   'P 1'
#
loop_
_entity.id
_entity.type
_entity.pdbx_description
1 polymer ?
#
loop_
_entity_poly.entity_id
_entity_poly.type
_entity_poly.pdbx_seq_one_letter_code
_entity_poly.pdbx_strand_id
1 'polypeptide(L)'
;MKYYNNKPLLLTREYVNEEGTSYWSAYYNGKWIGYINSYALKNSVTKDTYFGWGENNARVFNTPNPQKYWLYNAPADKWVKRMTGYKNQKFTIKRSLARADGSLYYSCYIGDKWIGYINSWGFQNQ
;
A
#
# COMPACT_ATOMS: atom_id res chain seq x y z
N MET A 1 11.46 -5.13 -20.41
CA MET A 1 10.35 -5.81 -19.70
C MET A 1 9.23 -6.32 -20.63
N LYS A 2 9.54 -6.90 -21.80
CA LYS A 2 8.50 -7.33 -22.77
C LYS A 2 7.52 -8.39 -22.19
N TYR A 3 7.98 -9.22 -21.25
CA TYR A 3 7.22 -10.35 -20.70
C TYR A 3 6.21 -10.00 -19.58
N TYR A 4 6.32 -8.81 -18.98
CA TYR A 4 5.55 -8.41 -17.80
C TYR A 4 4.74 -7.13 -17.99
N ASN A 5 4.73 -6.56 -19.20
CA ASN A 5 3.90 -5.41 -19.52
C ASN A 5 2.41 -5.71 -19.24
N ASN A 6 1.73 -4.76 -18.60
CA ASN A 6 0.31 -4.83 -18.23
C ASN A 6 -0.06 -6.01 -17.32
N LYS A 7 0.93 -6.70 -16.73
CA LYS A 7 0.68 -7.71 -15.70
C LYS A 7 0.72 -7.07 -14.32
N PRO A 8 -0.16 -7.47 -13.40
CA PRO A 8 -0.04 -7.03 -12.01
C PRO A 8 1.24 -7.63 -11.43
N LEU A 9 2.17 -6.75 -11.05
CA LEU A 9 3.35 -7.11 -10.28
C LEU A 9 3.14 -6.70 -8.83
N LEU A 10 3.81 -7.37 -7.91
CA LEU A 10 3.93 -6.96 -6.51
C LEU A 10 5.29 -6.30 -6.32
N LEU A 11 5.33 -5.03 -5.92
CA LEU A 11 6.59 -4.32 -5.65
C LEU A 11 6.83 -4.15 -4.16
N THR A 12 7.96 -4.58 -3.62
CA THR A 12 8.15 -4.63 -2.15
C THR A 12 9.15 -3.65 -1.56
N ARG A 13 10.36 -3.58 -2.11
CA ARG A 13 11.44 -2.74 -1.58
C ARG A 13 11.93 -1.77 -2.64
N GLU A 14 12.05 -0.51 -2.25
CA GLU A 14 12.72 0.52 -3.04
C GLU A 14 14.23 0.50 -2.78
N TYR A 15 14.99 0.62 -3.85
CA TYR A 15 16.41 0.88 -3.89
C TYR A 15 16.61 2.14 -4.73
N VAL A 16 17.33 3.13 -4.21
CA VAL A 16 17.69 4.34 -4.96
C VAL A 16 19.18 4.26 -5.24
N ASN A 17 19.58 4.40 -6.51
CA ASN A 17 20.99 4.42 -6.87
C ASN A 17 21.63 5.79 -6.55
N GLU A 18 22.94 5.91 -6.74
CA GLU A 18 23.70 7.15 -6.46
C GLU A 18 23.22 8.35 -7.29
N GLU A 19 22.62 8.09 -8.45
CA GLU A 19 22.07 9.10 -9.37
C GLU A 19 20.62 9.50 -9.02
N GLY A 20 20.04 8.97 -7.94
CA GLY A 20 18.67 9.26 -7.51
C GLY A 20 17.57 8.47 -8.25
N THR A 21 17.94 7.51 -9.09
CA THR A 21 16.99 6.64 -9.79
C THR A 21 16.46 5.55 -8.86
N SER A 22 15.15 5.49 -8.72
CA SER A 22 14.44 4.49 -7.91
C SER A 22 14.21 3.19 -8.67
N TYR A 23 14.42 2.08 -7.99
CA TYR A 23 14.20 0.72 -8.45
C TYR A 23 13.41 -0.07 -7.41
N TRP A 24 12.47 -0.89 -7.86
CA TRP A 24 11.60 -1.66 -6.99
C TRP A 24 11.81 -3.16 -7.16
N SER A 25 12.00 -3.90 -6.07
CA SER A 25 11.95 -5.36 -6.08
C SER A 25 10.58 -5.83 -6.55
N ALA A 26 10.50 -6.54 -7.67
CA ALA A 26 9.26 -6.96 -8.31
C ALA A 26 9.05 -8.48 -8.23
N TYR A 27 7.80 -8.87 -8.03
CA TYR A 27 7.37 -10.26 -8.00
C TYR A 27 6.17 -10.48 -8.93
N TYR A 28 6.14 -11.62 -9.60
CA TYR A 28 5.01 -12.08 -10.42
C TYR A 28 4.59 -13.48 -9.95
N ASN A 29 3.31 -13.65 -9.58
CA ASN A 29 2.78 -14.90 -9.01
C ASN A 29 3.65 -15.45 -7.85
N GLY A 30 4.08 -14.56 -6.95
CA GLY A 30 4.91 -14.91 -5.79
C GLY A 30 6.39 -15.19 -6.10
N LYS A 31 6.82 -15.19 -7.37
CA LYS A 31 8.22 -15.38 -7.76
C LYS A 31 8.91 -14.05 -7.96
N TRP A 32 10.12 -13.90 -7.43
CA TRP A 32 10.95 -12.72 -7.67
C TRP A 32 11.39 -12.68 -9.13
N ILE A 33 11.24 -11.51 -9.78
CA ILE A 33 11.55 -11.32 -11.20
C ILE A 33 12.60 -10.23 -11.45
N GLY A 34 13.20 -9.69 -10.39
CA GLY A 34 14.23 -8.67 -10.46
C GLY A 34 13.82 -7.32 -9.91
N TYR A 35 14.66 -6.32 -10.16
CA TYR A 35 14.36 -4.92 -9.87
C TYR A 35 13.77 -4.24 -11.10
N ILE A 36 12.77 -3.39 -10.88
CA ILE A 36 12.12 -2.59 -11.91
C ILE A 36 12.41 -1.12 -11.66
N ASN A 37 13.01 -0.47 -12.65
CA ASN A 37 13.16 0.98 -12.64
C ASN A 37 11.79 1.66 -12.51
N SER A 38 11.68 2.61 -11.59
CA SER A 38 10.42 3.30 -11.29
C SER A 38 9.82 4.02 -12.49
N TYR A 39 10.64 4.49 -13.44
CA TYR A 39 10.18 5.09 -14.70
C TYR A 39 9.46 4.10 -15.62
N ALA A 40 9.72 2.79 -15.48
CA ALA A 40 9.03 1.75 -16.24
C ALA A 40 7.66 1.37 -15.65
N LEU A 41 7.38 1.80 -14.42
CA LEU A 41 6.11 1.58 -13.74
C LEU A 41 5.09 2.59 -14.25
N LYS A 42 4.42 2.28 -15.36
CA LYS A 42 3.15 2.95 -15.69
C LYS A 42 2.11 2.61 -14.61
N ASN A 43 1.05 3.43 -14.48
CA ASN A 43 -0.01 3.38 -13.45
C ASN A 43 -0.82 2.05 -13.34
N SER A 44 -0.31 0.91 -13.80
CA SER A 44 -0.96 -0.41 -13.84
C SER A 44 -0.34 -1.46 -12.90
N VAL A 45 0.55 -1.05 -11.97
CA VAL A 45 1.32 -1.98 -11.11
C VAL A 45 0.89 -1.89 -9.64
N THR A 46 0.76 -3.05 -8.98
CA THR A 46 0.47 -3.18 -7.54
C THR A 46 1.77 -3.08 -6.72
N LYS A 47 1.84 -2.25 -5.67
CA LYS A 47 3.08 -2.03 -4.88
C LYS A 47 2.84 -2.39 -3.41
N ASP A 48 3.34 -3.51 -2.91
CA ASP A 48 3.25 -3.85 -1.47
C ASP A 48 4.52 -3.46 -0.70
N THR A 49 4.65 -2.20 -0.30
CA THR A 49 5.86 -1.67 0.33
C THR A 49 5.87 -1.89 1.84
N TYR A 50 6.99 -2.34 2.40
CA TYR A 50 7.19 -2.44 3.86
C TYR A 50 7.66 -1.10 4.42
N PHE A 51 6.94 -0.55 5.40
CA PHE A 51 7.25 0.77 5.98
C PHE A 51 8.31 0.72 7.11
N GLY A 52 8.81 -0.46 7.48
CA GLY A 52 9.75 -0.58 8.60
C GLY A 52 9.08 -0.43 9.98
N TRP A 53 9.90 -0.46 11.03
CA TRP A 53 9.52 -0.15 12.42
C TRP A 53 10.07 1.24 12.79
N GLY A 54 9.27 2.10 13.43
CA GLY A 54 9.68 3.44 13.90
C GLY A 54 8.51 4.41 14.10
N GLU A 55 8.75 5.57 14.73
CA GLU A 55 7.70 6.55 15.12
C GLU A 55 6.93 7.17 13.93
N ASN A 56 7.52 7.15 12.72
CA ASN A 56 6.92 7.68 11.49
C ASN A 56 5.79 6.82 10.89
N ASN A 57 5.41 5.74 11.56
CA ASN A 57 4.46 4.77 11.03
C ASN A 57 3.03 4.95 11.58
N ALA A 58 2.76 5.99 12.38
CA ALA A 58 1.43 6.25 12.91
C ALA A 58 0.69 7.34 12.11
N ARG A 59 -0.57 7.07 11.71
CA ARG A 59 -1.43 8.04 11.02
C ARG A 59 -2.83 8.08 11.62
N VAL A 60 -3.45 9.25 11.59
CA VAL A 60 -4.85 9.42 11.99
C VAL A 60 -5.74 9.32 10.77
N PHE A 61 -6.78 8.48 10.85
CA PHE A 61 -7.80 8.39 9.80
C PHE A 61 -8.77 9.59 9.93
N ASN A 62 -8.39 10.72 9.31
CA ASN A 62 -9.05 12.02 9.48
C ASN A 62 -9.72 12.53 8.18
N THR A 63 -10.51 11.69 7.53
CA THR A 63 -11.25 12.07 6.34
C THR A 63 -12.61 12.70 6.68
N PRO A 64 -13.08 13.72 5.92
CA PRO A 64 -14.44 14.27 6.10
C PRO A 64 -15.54 13.28 5.71
N ASN A 65 -15.24 12.29 4.86
CA ASN A 65 -16.21 11.36 4.29
C ASN A 65 -15.86 9.88 4.58
N PRO A 66 -15.85 9.43 5.85
CA PRO A 66 -15.39 8.09 6.22
C PRO A 66 -16.24 6.96 5.60
N GLN A 67 -17.49 7.24 5.23
CA GLN A 67 -18.36 6.31 4.51
C GLN A 67 -17.88 5.95 3.10
N LYS A 68 -16.99 6.74 2.48
CA LYS A 68 -16.40 6.42 1.17
C LYS A 68 -15.30 5.36 1.25
N TYR A 69 -14.81 5.07 2.45
CA TYR A 69 -13.68 4.19 2.67
C TYR A 69 -14.12 2.85 3.25
N TRP A 70 -13.43 1.80 2.82
CA TRP A 70 -13.64 0.44 3.28
C TRP A 70 -12.37 -0.13 3.91
N LEU A 71 -12.60 -1.02 4.86
CA LEU A 71 -11.63 -1.97 5.32
C LEU A 71 -11.56 -3.13 4.33
N TYR A 72 -10.36 -3.36 3.79
CA TYR A 72 -10.06 -4.43 2.86
C TYR A 72 -9.23 -5.52 3.53
N ASN A 73 -9.64 -6.77 3.40
CA ASN A 73 -8.90 -7.93 3.87
C ASN A 73 -8.20 -8.57 2.65
N ALA A 74 -6.92 -8.26 2.48
CA ALA A 74 -6.14 -8.74 1.34
C ALA A 74 -5.95 -10.28 1.31
N PRO A 75 -5.66 -10.98 2.43
CA PRO A 75 -5.59 -12.44 2.45
C PRO A 75 -6.86 -13.16 1.96
N ALA A 76 -8.03 -12.55 2.17
CA ALA A 76 -9.32 -13.11 1.76
C ALA A 76 -9.94 -12.38 0.55
N ASP A 77 -9.20 -11.47 -0.10
CA ASP A 77 -9.63 -10.59 -1.20
C ASP A 77 -11.06 -10.06 -1.04
N LYS A 78 -11.38 -9.48 0.13
CA LYS A 78 -12.74 -9.05 0.46
C LYS A 78 -12.81 -7.68 1.12
N TRP A 79 -13.86 -6.94 0.77
CA TRP A 79 -14.28 -5.73 1.47
C TRP A 79 -15.10 -6.13 2.70
N VAL A 80 -14.69 -5.68 3.88
CA VAL A 80 -15.24 -6.16 5.15
C VAL A 80 -16.33 -5.23 5.67
N LYS A 81 -16.00 -3.94 5.85
CA LYS A 81 -16.93 -2.93 6.38
C LYS A 81 -16.48 -1.51 6.05
N ARG A 82 -17.42 -0.57 6.17
CA ARG A 82 -17.17 0.87 6.05
C ARG A 82 -16.33 1.38 7.22
N MET A 83 -15.60 2.46 6.98
CA MET A 83 -14.70 3.11 7.96
C MET A 83 -15.37 4.16 8.85
N THR A 84 -16.71 4.24 8.87
CA THR A 84 -17.48 5.26 9.61
C THR A 84 -17.14 5.32 11.09
N GLY A 85 -16.99 4.16 11.75
CA GLY A 85 -16.65 4.07 13.18
C GLY A 85 -15.18 4.28 13.54
N TYR A 86 -14.33 4.65 12.59
CA TYR A 86 -12.88 4.81 12.79
C TYR A 86 -12.38 6.24 12.54
N LYS A 87 -13.29 7.21 12.35
CA LYS A 87 -12.93 8.62 12.17
C LYS A 87 -12.12 9.10 13.38
N ASN A 88 -11.02 9.80 13.11
CA ASN A 88 -10.05 10.32 14.09
C ASN A 88 -9.28 9.24 14.87
N GLN A 89 -9.42 7.96 14.52
CA GLN A 89 -8.64 6.89 15.14
C GLN A 89 -7.20 6.93 14.63
N LYS A 90 -6.24 6.79 15.55
CA LYS A 90 -4.81 6.62 15.24
C LYS A 90 -4.53 5.15 14.93
N PHE A 91 -3.85 4.91 13.82
CA PHE A 91 -3.43 3.59 13.36
C PHE A 91 -1.92 3.53 13.21
N THR A 92 -1.34 2.38 13.55
CA THR A 92 0.02 2.01 13.17
C THR A 92 0.00 1.34 11.80
N ILE A 93 0.85 1.78 10.89
CA ILE A 93 0.97 1.30 9.52
C ILE A 93 2.24 0.47 9.41
N LYS A 94 2.13 -0.78 8.99
CA LYS A 94 3.33 -1.65 8.83
C LYS A 94 3.70 -1.90 7.36
N ARG A 95 2.71 -1.79 6.47
CA ARG A 95 2.84 -2.06 5.03
C ARG A 95 1.94 -1.12 4.25
N SER A 96 2.24 -0.91 2.97
CA SER A 96 1.33 -0.28 2.03
C SER A 96 1.12 -1.18 0.83
N LEU A 97 -0.09 -1.27 0.30
CA LEU A 97 -0.49 -2.08 -0.86
C LEU A 97 -1.11 -1.14 -1.91
N ALA A 98 -0.34 -0.70 -2.89
CA ALA A 98 -0.87 -0.11 -4.11
C ALA A 98 -1.51 -1.20 -4.97
N ARG A 99 -2.64 -0.91 -5.60
CA ARG A 99 -3.35 -1.79 -6.54
C ARG A 99 -3.15 -1.31 -7.97
N ALA A 100 -3.51 -2.16 -8.94
CA ALA A 100 -3.37 -1.88 -10.37
C ALA A 100 -4.21 -0.68 -10.88
N ASP A 101 -5.19 -0.23 -10.10
CA ASP A 101 -5.99 0.98 -10.39
C ASP A 101 -5.33 2.27 -9.86
N GLY A 102 -4.10 2.19 -9.34
CA GLY A 102 -3.36 3.32 -8.78
C GLY A 102 -3.74 3.68 -7.34
N SER A 103 -4.72 3.00 -6.75
CA SER A 103 -5.09 3.23 -5.35
C SER A 103 -4.04 2.64 -4.41
N LEU A 104 -3.73 3.34 -3.31
CA LEU A 104 -2.79 2.90 -2.28
C LEU A 104 -3.54 2.57 -1.00
N TYR A 105 -3.25 1.42 -0.39
CA TYR A 105 -3.81 1.01 0.89
C TYR A 105 -2.72 0.89 1.95
N TYR A 106 -3.04 1.15 3.21
CA TYR A 106 -2.15 0.94 4.34
C TYR A 106 -2.61 -0.26 5.16
N SER A 107 -1.70 -1.15 5.53
CA SER A 107 -1.95 -2.21 6.51
C SER A 107 -1.98 -1.59 7.90
N CYS A 108 -3.18 -1.45 8.45
CA CYS A 108 -3.45 -0.69 9.65
C CYS A 108 -3.66 -1.60 10.87
N TYR A 109 -3.12 -1.14 12.00
CA TYR A 109 -3.17 -1.79 13.30
C TYR A 109 -3.69 -0.81 14.36
N ILE A 110 -4.43 -1.31 15.34
CA ILE A 110 -4.77 -0.60 16.59
C ILE A 110 -4.14 -1.39 17.73
N GLY A 111 -3.15 -0.80 18.39
CA GLY A 111 -2.20 -1.58 19.20
C GLY A 111 -1.54 -2.65 18.32
N ASP A 112 -1.50 -3.89 18.81
CA ASP A 112 -0.96 -5.03 18.05
C ASP A 112 -1.98 -5.72 17.14
N LYS A 113 -3.26 -5.32 17.22
CA LYS A 113 -4.32 -5.94 16.45
C LYS A 113 -4.32 -5.44 15.01
N TRP A 114 -4.13 -6.35 14.05
CA TRP A 114 -4.35 -6.06 12.64
C TRP A 114 -5.84 -5.82 12.39
N ILE A 115 -6.14 -4.68 11.77
CA ILE A 115 -7.50 -4.27 11.45
C ILE A 115 -7.81 -4.57 9.99
N GLY A 116 -6.87 -4.30 9.08
CA GLY A 116 -7.04 -4.51 7.64
C GLY A 116 -6.24 -3.51 6.81
N TYR A 117 -6.46 -3.54 5.50
CA TYR A 117 -5.96 -2.54 4.57
C TYR A 117 -6.98 -1.41 4.40
N ILE A 118 -6.55 -0.15 4.51
CA ILE A 118 -7.41 1.04 4.37
C ILE A 118 -6.80 1.95 3.31
N ASN A 119 -7.62 2.50 2.40
CA ASN A 119 -7.11 3.39 1.35
C ASN A 119 -6.43 4.64 1.96
N SER A 120 -5.24 4.97 1.46
CA SER A 120 -4.33 5.97 2.00
C SER A 120 -4.89 7.39 1.96
N TRP A 121 -5.80 7.70 1.04
CA TRP A 121 -6.48 9.00 0.97
C TRP A 121 -7.32 9.31 2.20
N GLY A 122 -7.72 8.28 2.94
CA GLY A 122 -8.40 8.43 4.23
C GLY A 122 -7.55 9.08 5.32
N PHE A 123 -6.23 9.22 5.10
CA PHE A 123 -5.24 9.70 6.07
C PHE A 123 -4.57 11.02 5.68
N GLN A 124 -5.00 11.69 4.59
CA GLN A 124 -4.26 12.78 3.94
C GLN A 124 -4.46 14.20 4.52
N ASN A 125 -5.19 14.37 5.63
CA ASN A 125 -5.39 15.67 6.27
C ASN A 125 -4.56 15.84 7.55
N GLN A 126 -3.23 15.67 7.46
CA GLN A 126 -2.30 16.00 8.55
C GLN A 126 -1.76 17.41 8.38
#